data_AF-A0A2E7LSI5-F1
#
_entry.id   AF-A0A2E7LSI5-F1
#
_cell.length_a   1.000
_cell.length_b   1.000
_cell.length_c   1.000
_cell.angle_alpha   90.00
_cell.angle_beta   90.00
_cell.angle_gamma   90.00
#
_symmetry.space_group_name_H-M   'P 1'
#
loop_
_entity.id
_entity.type
_entity.pdbx_description
1 polymer ?
#
loop_
_entity_poly.entity_id
_entity_poly.type
_entity_poly.pdbx_seq_one_letter_code
_entity_poly.pdbx_strand_id
1 'polypeptide(L)' 'MTLNDWRKKNKLSYHSLGLMLGYKGINPATNCQRICLTVKNDKRFPKPHIVEKIREITKREVDYKDLYDAYFKATKKV' A
#
# COMPACT_ATOMS: atom_id res chain seq x y z
N MET A 1 2.43 0.80 11.53
CA MET A 1 2.89 -0.43 10.82
C MET A 1 2.83 -0.19 9.31
N THR A 2 3.57 -0.92 8.46
CA THR A 2 3.45 -0.68 7.00
C THR A 2 2.14 -1.24 6.44
N LEU A 3 1.71 -0.75 5.27
CA LEU A 3 0.54 -1.31 4.56
C LEU A 3 0.72 -2.80 4.26
N ASN A 4 1.94 -3.24 3.93
CA ASN A 4 2.23 -4.64 3.68
C ASN A 4 2.16 -5.50 4.95
N ASP A 5 2.55 -4.95 6.11
CA ASP A 5 2.43 -5.66 7.39
C ASP A 5 0.96 -5.84 7.77
N TRP A 6 0.15 -4.78 7.63
CA TRP A 6 -1.29 -4.87 7.85
C TRP A 6 -1.95 -5.88 6.90
N ARG A 7 -1.57 -5.90 5.62
CA ARG A 7 -2.02 -6.90 4.64
C ARG A 7 -1.70 -8.32 5.10
N LYS A 8 -0.47 -8.58 5.56
CA LYS A 8 -0.02 -9.90 6.05
C LYS A 8 -0.79 -10.30 7.32
N LYS A 9 -0.94 -9.39 8.28
CA LYS A 9 -1.72 -9.59 9.53
C LYS A 9 -3.14 -10.04 9.22
N ASN A 10 -3.77 -9.44 8.21
CA ASN A 10 -5.14 -9.75 7.77
C ASN A 10 -5.22 -10.88 6.72
N LYS A 11 -4.10 -11.56 6.42
CA LYS A 11 -4.01 -12.66 5.44
C LYS A 11 -4.58 -12.31 4.06
N LEU A 12 -4.47 -11.04 3.64
CA LEU A 12 -4.96 -10.57 2.36
C LEU A 12 -3.95 -10.82 1.24
N SER A 13 -4.44 -11.26 0.07
CA SER A 13 -3.61 -11.23 -1.14
C SER A 13 -3.42 -9.78 -1.64
N TYR A 14 -2.39 -9.52 -2.44
CA TYR A 14 -2.24 -8.21 -3.08
C TYR A 14 -3.43 -7.88 -3.99
N HIS A 15 -4.00 -8.90 -4.65
CA HIS A 15 -5.18 -8.73 -5.50
C HIS A 15 -6.39 -8.28 -4.67
N SER A 16 -6.69 -8.97 -3.57
CA SER A 16 -7.81 -8.65 -2.67
C SER A 16 -7.66 -7.23 -2.11
N LEU A 17 -6.47 -6.88 -1.60
CA LEU A 17 -6.22 -5.52 -1.12
C LEU A 17 -6.33 -4.49 -2.26
N GLY A 18 -5.85 -4.81 -3.46
CA GLY A 18 -5.96 -3.93 -4.62
C GLY A 18 -7.42 -3.62 -4.99
N LEU A 19 -8.29 -4.64 -4.95
CA LEU A 19 -9.73 -4.47 -5.16
C LEU A 19 -10.38 -3.62 -4.06
N MET A 20 -10.04 -3.87 -2.79
CA MET A 20 -10.52 -3.06 -1.66
C MET A 20 -10.14 -1.58 -1.84
N LEU A 21 -8.92 -1.32 -2.31
CA LEU A 21 -8.43 0.02 -2.62
C LEU A 21 -9.04 0.64 -3.87
N GLY A 22 -9.90 -0.09 -4.59
CA GLY A 22 -10.63 0.41 -5.75
C GLY A 22 -9.83 0.38 -7.05
N TYR A 23 -8.70 -0.32 -7.11
CA TYR A 23 -8.02 -0.55 -8.38
C TYR A 23 -8.86 -1.49 -9.25
N LYS A 24 -9.28 -0.99 -10.42
CA LYS A 24 -10.03 -1.73 -11.45
C LYS A 24 -9.13 -1.98 -12.67
N GLY A 25 -9.45 -3.00 -13.47
CA GLY A 25 -8.76 -3.28 -14.74
C GLY A 25 -7.54 -4.21 -14.60
N ILE A 26 -6.56 -4.05 -15.50
CA ILE A 26 -5.60 -5.10 -15.91
C ILE A 26 -4.74 -5.68 -14.77
N ASN A 27 -4.46 -4.97 -13.68
CA ASN A 27 -3.77 -5.63 -12.55
C ASN A 27 -3.90 -4.90 -11.18
N PRO A 28 -4.95 -5.20 -10.39
CA PRO A 28 -5.10 -4.68 -9.03
C PRO A 28 -3.93 -5.10 -8.12
N ALA A 29 -3.42 -6.32 -8.32
CA ALA A 29 -2.30 -6.86 -7.54
C ALA A 29 -1.02 -6.06 -7.77
N THR A 30 -0.66 -5.77 -9.02
CA THR A 30 0.56 -4.99 -9.33
C THR A 30 0.51 -3.59 -8.74
N ASN A 31 -0.63 -2.89 -8.87
CA ASN A 31 -0.78 -1.57 -8.26
C ASN A 31 -0.66 -1.63 -6.73
N CYS A 32 -1.26 -2.64 -6.12
CA CYS A 32 -1.15 -2.90 -4.69
C CYS A 32 0.30 -3.18 -4.26
N GLN A 33 1.05 -4.00 -5.02
CA GLN A 33 2.46 -4.30 -4.72
C GLN A 33 3.36 -3.05 -4.79
N ARG A 34 3.08 -2.12 -5.70
CA ARG A 34 3.82 -0.84 -5.83
C ARG A 34 3.69 0.02 -4.57
N ILE A 35 2.49 0.15 -4.03
CA ILE A 35 2.21 0.93 -2.81
C ILE A 35 2.48 0.15 -1.52
N CYS A 36 2.49 -1.19 -1.58
CA CYS A 36 3.05 -2.04 -0.54
C CYS A 36 4.59 -2.05 -0.55
N LEU A 37 5.21 -1.37 -1.51
CA LEU A 37 6.65 -1.18 -1.66
C LEU A 37 7.44 -2.48 -1.81
N THR A 38 6.80 -3.53 -2.31
CA THR A 38 7.41 -4.87 -2.46
C THR A 38 8.03 -5.12 -3.84
N VAL A 39 7.81 -4.21 -4.79
CA VAL A 39 8.42 -4.26 -6.12
C VAL A 39 9.86 -3.72 -6.09
N LYS A 40 10.73 -4.20 -7.00
CA LYS A 40 12.12 -3.76 -7.07
C LYS A 40 12.27 -2.30 -7.55
N ASN A 41 11.69 -1.97 -8.72
CA ASN A 41 12.06 -0.76 -9.47
C ASN A 41 10.93 0.29 -9.63
N ASP A 42 9.78 0.12 -8.98
CA ASP A 42 8.61 1.00 -9.18
C ASP A 42 7.78 1.16 -7.90
N LYS A 43 8.46 1.43 -6.79
CA LYS A 43 7.80 1.71 -5.51
C LYS A 43 7.15 3.08 -5.58
N ARG A 44 5.88 3.17 -5.21
CA ARG A 44 5.10 4.41 -5.34
C ARG A 44 4.48 4.83 -4.03
N PHE A 45 4.48 6.13 -3.78
CA PHE A 45 3.61 6.69 -2.77
C PHE A 45 2.15 6.65 -3.31
N PRO A 46 1.17 6.20 -2.52
CA PRO A 46 -0.23 6.16 -2.94
C PRO A 46 -0.79 7.57 -3.24
N LYS A 47 -1.71 7.67 -4.21
CA LYS A 47 -2.44 8.91 -4.51
C LYS A 47 -3.33 9.31 -3.31
N PRO A 48 -3.69 10.60 -3.12
CA PRO A 48 -4.47 11.06 -1.97
C PRO A 48 -5.76 10.25 -1.70
N HIS A 49 -6.59 10.01 -2.72
CA HIS A 49 -7.82 9.21 -2.56
C HIS A 49 -7.55 7.74 -2.16
N ILE A 50 -6.38 7.19 -2.51
CA ILE A 50 -5.97 5.85 -2.06
C ILE A 50 -5.49 5.91 -0.61
N VAL A 51 -4.81 6.98 -0.20
CA VAL A 51 -4.41 7.20 1.20
C VAL A 51 -5.64 7.24 2.11
N GLU A 52 -6.66 8.01 1.75
CA GLU A 52 -7.93 8.06 2.49
C GLU A 52 -8.54 6.66 2.62
N LYS A 53 -8.63 5.94 1.51
CA LYS A 53 -9.18 4.58 1.50
C LYS A 53 -8.35 3.59 2.31
N ILE A 54 -7.02 3.70 2.32
CA ILE A 54 -6.15 2.91 3.20
C ILE A 54 -6.52 3.18 4.67
N ARG A 55 -6.64 4.45 5.06
CA ARG A 55 -6.97 4.82 6.44
C ARG A 55 -8.34 4.29 6.85
N GLU A 56 -9.31 4.30 5.96
CA GLU A 56 -10.64 3.73 6.17
C GLU A 56 -10.59 2.21 6.36
N ILE A 57 -10.04 1.46 5.41
CA ILE A 57 -10.04 -0.01 5.47
C ILE A 57 -9.18 -0.56 6.62
N THR A 58 -8.12 0.17 6.97
CA THR A 58 -7.22 -0.22 8.07
C THR A 58 -7.69 0.31 9.41
N LYS A 59 -8.81 1.05 9.47
CA LYS A 59 -9.30 1.72 10.69
C LYS A 59 -8.19 2.54 11.39
N ARG A 60 -7.39 3.23 10.58
CA ARG A 60 -6.21 4.03 10.99
C ARG A 60 -5.07 3.24 11.66
N GLU A 61 -5.02 1.91 11.54
CA GLU A 61 -3.82 1.14 11.90
C GLU A 61 -2.61 1.46 11.00
N VAL A 62 -2.87 1.97 9.79
CA VAL A 62 -1.89 2.51 8.87
C VAL A 62 -2.27 3.97 8.58
N ASP A 63 -1.48 4.93 9.08
CA ASP A 63 -1.76 6.36 8.94
C ASP A 63 -0.71 7.08 8.07
N TYR A 64 -0.89 8.38 7.84
CA TYR A 64 -0.04 9.21 6.97
C TYR A 64 1.45 9.04 7.24
N LYS A 65 1.84 9.08 8.52
CA LYS A 65 3.24 8.93 8.94
C LYS A 65 3.80 7.55 8.60
N ASP A 66 3.03 6.49 8.81
CA ASP A 66 3.46 5.12 8.47
C ASP A 66 3.70 4.99 6.96
N LEU A 67 2.80 5.53 6.14
CA LEU A 67 2.92 5.50 4.69
C LEU A 67 4.15 6.28 4.21
N TYR A 68 4.37 7.47 4.76
CA TYR A 68 5.50 8.32 4.36
C TYR A 68 6.84 7.72 4.82
N ASP A 69 6.94 7.31 6.08
CA ASP A 69 8.15 6.69 6.63
C ASP A 69 8.52 5.41 5.86
N ALA A 70 7.53 4.58 5.55
CA ALA A 70 7.74 3.35 4.77
C ALA A 70 8.24 3.67 3.36
N TYR A 71 7.61 4.63 2.68
CA TYR A 71 8.02 5.06 1.34
C TYR A 71 9.43 5.63 1.36
N PHE A 72 9.70 6.59 2.24
CA PHE A 72 11.00 7.24 2.39
C PHE A 72 12.12 6.20 2.63
N LYS A 73 11.94 5.27 3.57
CA LYS A 73 12.91 4.19 3.83
C LYS A 73 13.12 3.29 2.62
N ALA A 74 12.06 2.99 1.87
CA ALA A 74 12.13 2.05 0.75
C ALA A 74 12.72 2.66 -0.54
N THR A 75 12.77 3.99 -0.65
CA THR A 75 13.29 4.72 -1.82
C THR A 75 14.55 5.53 -1.55
N LYS A 76 14.95 5.71 -0.29
CA LYS A 76 16.23 6.33 0.05
C LYS A 76 17.36 5.49 -0.56
N LYS A 77 18.04 6.05 -1.56
CA LYS A 77 19.31 5.51 -2.04
C LYS A 77 20.32 5.69 -0.91
N VAL A 78 20.92 4.58 -0.46
CA VAL A 78 22.14 4.62 0.35
C VAL A 78 23.27 5.05 -0.56
#